data_AF-A0A9Q5YJG7-F1
#
_entry.id   AF-A0A9Q5YJG7-F1
#
_cell.length_a   1.000
_cell.length_b   1.000
_cell.length_c   1.000
_cell.angle_alpha   90.00
_cell.angle_beta   90.00
_cell.angle_gamma   90.00
#
_symmetry.space_group_name_H-M   'P 1'
#
loop_
_entity.id
_entity.type
_entity.pdbx_description
1 polymer ?
#
loop_
_entity_poly.entity_id
_entity_poly.type
_entity_poly.pdbx_seq_one_letter_code
_entity_poly.pdbx_strand_id
1 'polypeptide(L)'
;MATQFSTQLNQQHPPQGKYKFIVYQICIIAALGGLLFGLDIGFIANSLDAIKTHYGLSLQQGEHYAAVLAYGGVVGALLSGIFARFLGRKKSLIGSGLLFTLASIISATLPPLAVLEFCRFMIGFAVGIASFVVPLYLSETAPKRIRGAMGTLFQLLITIGIFLVAVSNVSIIHIFIKPTVTIPLMFLVISAFAVIMFIGGLTLPESPRWLALRGRHQDAKAILTQLRNTQEEVEEEYQEIENNLNTHTHNLSSLSKGYFWKILILCVFIQCFQQLVGINLMIYYSPTIFGYAGMTGIIAMLLVPTVNMLFTFPALKWVEKWGRKKLLYMGSATMFIAMIAAGLSFYTIGQGSPSNLEKGILFISVIVYIFGFAASWGPVAWLLCSELFPQEGREIGITVSTMVNWTFAGLVMSTSLTIMHTFGNSSIFFIFATLCLLSLLFVKTFVPETKNIMLEKIEADLKAGIPLNQLGQGSSSTYNQHTNVLQSSTKPTTTNSTNT
;
A
#
# COMPACT_ATOMS: atom_id res chain seq x y z
N MET A 1 -42.96 32.57 -3.31
CA MET A 1 -42.08 32.06 -2.21
C MET A 1 -41.23 30.84 -2.63
N ALA A 2 -40.93 30.64 -3.92
CA ALA A 2 -40.07 29.56 -4.41
C ALA A 2 -38.85 30.08 -5.22
N THR A 3 -38.57 31.38 -5.12
CA THR A 3 -37.57 32.08 -5.96
C THR A 3 -36.53 32.85 -5.15
N GLN A 4 -36.48 32.63 -3.83
CA GLN A 4 -35.51 33.24 -2.91
C GLN A 4 -34.56 32.23 -2.24
N PHE A 5 -34.70 30.93 -2.51
CA PHE A 5 -33.78 29.90 -1.97
C PHE A 5 -32.63 29.54 -2.93
N SER A 6 -32.62 30.07 -4.15
CA SER A 6 -31.62 29.79 -5.18
C SER A 6 -30.48 30.82 -5.25
N THR A 7 -30.48 31.85 -4.39
CA THR A 7 -29.55 32.99 -4.48
C THR A 7 -28.61 33.13 -3.27
N GLN A 8 -28.55 32.12 -2.39
CA GLN A 8 -27.61 32.09 -1.25
C GLN A 8 -26.49 31.06 -1.36
N LEU A 9 -26.34 30.38 -2.50
CA LEU A 9 -25.08 29.70 -2.86
C LEU A 9 -24.07 30.71 -3.42
N ASN A 10 -23.93 31.85 -2.74
CA ASN A 10 -22.81 32.74 -2.99
C ASN A 10 -21.55 31.98 -2.58
N GLN A 11 -20.65 31.85 -3.55
CA GLN A 11 -19.33 31.22 -3.53
C GLN A 11 -18.48 31.69 -2.33
N GLN A 12 -18.78 31.21 -1.13
CA GLN A 12 -17.91 31.40 0.01
C GLN A 12 -16.88 30.27 0.00
N HIS A 13 -15.74 30.53 -0.65
CA HIS A 13 -14.55 29.72 -0.38
C HIS A 13 -14.30 29.74 1.13
N PRO A 14 -14.10 28.58 1.77
CA PRO A 14 -13.71 28.56 3.17
C PRO A 14 -12.42 29.36 3.32
N PRO A 15 -12.28 30.23 4.35
CA PRO A 15 -11.05 30.98 4.59
C PRO A 15 -9.85 30.01 4.58
N GLN A 16 -8.71 30.41 4.01
CA GLN A 16 -7.57 29.53 3.67
C GLN A 16 -7.17 28.51 4.76
N GLY A 17 -7.31 28.86 6.04
CA GLY A 17 -7.09 27.95 7.17
C GLY A 17 -8.13 26.82 7.29
N LYS A 18 -9.42 27.12 7.10
CA LYS A 18 -10.52 26.15 7.13
C LYS A 18 -10.45 25.16 5.97
N TYR A 19 -10.11 25.61 4.77
CA TYR A 19 -9.89 24.75 3.60
C TYR A 19 -8.83 23.67 3.87
N LYS A 20 -7.64 24.10 4.30
CA LYS A 20 -6.53 23.17 4.58
C LYS A 20 -6.92 22.15 5.65
N PHE A 21 -7.58 22.61 6.71
CA PHE A 21 -8.04 21.75 7.79
C PHE A 21 -8.98 20.65 7.28
N ILE A 22 -9.99 21.00 6.47
CA ILE A 22 -10.93 20.04 5.89
C ILE A 22 -10.20 18.99 5.03
N VAL A 23 -9.29 19.42 4.16
CA VAL A 23 -8.51 18.51 3.30
C VAL A 23 -7.66 17.56 4.14
N TYR A 24 -6.94 18.06 5.15
CA TYR A 24 -6.13 17.21 6.02
C TYR A 24 -6.98 16.21 6.80
N GLN A 25 -8.15 16.62 7.31
CA GLN A 25 -9.07 15.70 7.99
C GLN A 25 -9.55 14.58 7.06
N ILE A 26 -9.99 14.91 5.85
CA ILE A 26 -10.43 13.93 4.84
C ILE A 26 -9.31 12.95 4.54
N CYS A 27 -8.09 13.46 4.30
CA CYS A 27 -6.94 12.62 3.99
C CYS A 27 -6.56 11.72 5.16
N ILE A 28 -6.56 12.23 6.40
CA ILE A 28 -6.24 11.42 7.59
C ILE A 28 -7.28 10.32 7.78
N ILE A 29 -8.57 10.64 7.72
CA ILE A 29 -9.66 9.67 7.89
C ILE A 29 -9.58 8.58 6.82
N ALA A 30 -9.39 8.95 5.54
CA ALA A 30 -9.25 7.96 4.48
C ALA A 30 -7.99 7.09 4.68
N ALA A 31 -6.88 7.69 5.09
CA ALA A 31 -5.63 6.99 5.32
C ALA A 31 -5.69 6.06 6.56
N LEU A 32 -6.69 6.18 7.46
CA LEU A 32 -6.93 5.21 8.53
C LEU A 32 -7.16 3.78 8.02
N GLY A 33 -7.57 3.59 6.75
CA GLY A 33 -7.59 2.26 6.15
C GLY A 33 -6.20 1.60 6.16
N GLY A 34 -5.12 2.39 6.03
CA GLY A 34 -3.75 1.91 6.20
C GLY A 34 -3.45 1.55 7.65
N LEU A 35 -3.93 2.34 8.60
CA LEU A 35 -3.83 2.02 10.03
C LEU A 35 -4.46 0.65 10.36
N LEU A 36 -5.68 0.39 9.88
CA LEU A 36 -6.36 -0.89 10.09
C LEU A 36 -5.59 -2.06 9.48
N PHE A 37 -5.03 -1.88 8.29
CA PHE A 37 -4.16 -2.87 7.68
C PHE A 37 -2.94 -3.16 8.57
N GLY A 38 -2.27 -2.12 9.08
CA GLY A 38 -1.15 -2.27 9.98
C GLY A 38 -1.48 -2.95 11.31
N LEU A 39 -2.63 -2.59 11.91
CA LEU A 39 -3.09 -3.19 13.17
C LEU A 39 -3.30 -4.71 13.02
N ASP A 40 -3.87 -5.19 11.92
CA ASP A 40 -4.04 -6.64 11.72
C ASP A 40 -2.70 -7.35 11.41
N ILE A 41 -1.81 -6.72 10.64
CA ILE A 41 -0.45 -7.25 10.41
C ILE A 41 0.27 -7.48 11.75
N GLY A 42 0.30 -6.47 12.61
CA GLY A 42 1.00 -6.56 13.90
C GLY A 42 0.30 -7.49 14.89
N PHE A 43 -1.03 -7.64 14.78
CA PHE A 43 -1.80 -8.51 15.66
C PHE A 43 -1.31 -9.95 15.65
N ILE A 44 -1.03 -10.53 14.48
CA ILE A 44 -0.57 -11.93 14.40
C ILE A 44 0.74 -12.12 15.15
N ALA A 45 1.68 -11.19 15.01
CA ALA A 45 2.97 -11.27 15.66
C ALA A 45 2.86 -11.47 17.18
N ASN A 46 1.90 -10.80 17.82
CA ASN A 46 1.75 -10.86 19.28
C ASN A 46 0.71 -11.87 19.76
N SER A 47 -0.24 -12.28 18.91
CA SER A 47 -1.38 -13.11 19.31
C SER A 47 -1.29 -14.56 18.85
N LEU A 48 -0.48 -14.88 17.84
CA LEU A 48 -0.49 -16.22 17.23
C LEU A 48 -0.20 -17.33 18.24
N ASP A 49 0.79 -17.13 19.10
CA ASP A 49 1.14 -18.14 20.12
C ASP A 49 -0.01 -18.36 21.12
N ALA A 50 -0.67 -17.29 21.55
CA ALA A 50 -1.84 -17.37 22.41
C ALA A 50 -3.03 -18.06 21.71
N ILE A 51 -3.26 -17.78 20.43
CA ILE A 51 -4.30 -18.43 19.62
C ILE A 51 -3.98 -19.92 19.43
N LYS A 52 -2.74 -20.27 19.10
CA LYS A 52 -2.30 -21.67 18.99
C LYS A 52 -2.52 -22.43 20.30
N THR A 53 -2.18 -21.81 21.43
CA THR A 53 -2.38 -22.40 22.76
C THR A 53 -3.86 -22.57 23.09
N HIS A 54 -4.70 -21.59 22.78
CA HIS A 54 -6.13 -21.64 23.09
C HIS A 54 -6.89 -22.68 22.26
N TYR A 55 -6.61 -22.78 20.95
CA TYR A 55 -7.29 -23.70 20.03
C TYR A 55 -6.54 -25.03 19.81
N GLY A 56 -5.36 -25.22 20.41
CA GLY A 56 -4.55 -26.43 20.24
C GLY A 56 -4.02 -26.61 18.81
N LEU A 57 -3.61 -25.53 18.15
CA LEU A 57 -3.23 -25.56 16.74
C LEU A 57 -1.82 -26.15 16.53
N SER A 58 -1.68 -26.97 15.49
CA SER A 58 -0.38 -27.39 14.96
C SER A 58 0.41 -26.21 14.37
N LEU A 59 1.68 -26.45 14.02
CA LEU A 59 2.50 -25.45 13.33
C LEU A 59 1.83 -25.00 12.02
N GLN A 60 1.40 -25.96 11.20
CA GLN A 60 0.79 -25.73 9.90
C GLN A 60 -0.58 -25.05 10.03
N GLN A 61 -1.37 -25.40 11.05
CA GLN A 61 -2.63 -24.72 11.33
C GLN A 61 -2.42 -23.27 11.75
N GLY A 62 -1.38 -22.98 12.54
CA GLY A 62 -1.00 -21.61 12.88
C GLY A 62 -0.56 -20.79 11.66
N GLU A 63 0.24 -21.36 10.76
CA GLU A 63 0.62 -20.73 9.50
C GLU A 63 -0.58 -20.50 8.58
N HIS A 64 -1.48 -21.49 8.50
CA HIS A 64 -2.71 -21.37 7.74
C HIS A 64 -3.56 -20.20 8.27
N TYR A 65 -3.79 -20.15 9.58
CA TYR A 65 -4.54 -19.06 10.22
C TYR A 65 -3.93 -17.67 9.93
N ALA A 66 -2.60 -17.54 9.98
CA ALA A 66 -1.92 -16.31 9.61
C ALA A 66 -2.15 -15.95 8.12
N ALA A 67 -2.09 -16.94 7.22
CA ALA A 67 -2.21 -16.75 5.77
C ALA A 67 -3.64 -16.51 5.27
N VAL A 68 -4.67 -16.95 5.99
CA VAL A 68 -6.09 -16.79 5.60
C VAL A 68 -6.47 -15.33 5.32
N LEU A 69 -5.87 -14.39 6.05
CA LEU A 69 -6.01 -12.96 5.79
C LEU A 69 -5.63 -12.61 4.34
N ALA A 70 -4.50 -13.12 3.85
CA ALA A 70 -4.03 -12.83 2.51
C ALA A 70 -4.94 -13.41 1.44
N TYR A 71 -5.55 -14.58 1.67
CA TYR A 71 -6.57 -15.12 0.75
C TYR A 71 -7.78 -14.19 0.64
N GLY A 72 -8.24 -13.64 1.77
CA GLY A 72 -9.23 -12.57 1.79
C GLY A 72 -8.76 -11.35 1.00
N GLY A 73 -7.51 -10.93 1.21
CA GLY A 73 -6.86 -9.81 0.52
C GLY A 73 -6.82 -9.98 -1.01
N VAL A 74 -6.52 -11.19 -1.50
CA VAL A 74 -6.55 -11.53 -2.94
C VAL A 74 -7.95 -11.31 -3.51
N VAL A 75 -8.98 -11.85 -2.88
CA VAL A 75 -10.38 -11.72 -3.33
C VAL A 75 -10.85 -10.27 -3.23
N GLY A 76 -10.51 -9.58 -2.14
CA GLY A 76 -10.82 -8.17 -1.93
C GLY A 76 -10.16 -7.26 -2.96
N ALA A 77 -8.88 -7.49 -3.27
CA ALA A 77 -8.15 -6.76 -4.30
C ALA A 77 -8.79 -6.99 -5.68
N LEU A 78 -9.11 -8.23 -6.04
CA LEU A 78 -9.73 -8.58 -7.31
C LEU A 78 -11.08 -7.87 -7.52
N LEU A 79 -11.90 -7.79 -6.47
CA LEU A 79 -13.22 -7.15 -6.53
C LEU A 79 -13.17 -5.63 -6.27
N SER A 80 -12.03 -5.08 -5.85
CA SER A 80 -11.90 -3.67 -5.46
C SER A 80 -12.29 -2.69 -6.57
N GLY A 81 -11.91 -2.95 -7.83
CA GLY A 81 -12.27 -2.12 -8.97
C GLY A 81 -13.78 -2.08 -9.25
N ILE A 82 -14.48 -3.21 -9.02
CA ILE A 82 -15.94 -3.30 -9.14
C ILE A 82 -16.59 -2.42 -8.07
N PHE A 83 -16.20 -2.59 -6.80
CA PHE A 83 -16.76 -1.79 -5.71
C PHE A 83 -16.47 -0.29 -5.88
N ALA A 84 -15.23 0.08 -6.22
CA ALA A 84 -14.83 1.47 -6.44
C ALA A 84 -15.63 2.14 -7.58
N ARG A 85 -15.99 1.39 -8.63
CA ARG A 85 -16.78 1.87 -9.76
C ARG A 85 -18.27 1.95 -9.45
N PHE A 86 -18.87 0.90 -8.88
CA PHE A 86 -20.33 0.83 -8.68
C PHE A 86 -20.78 1.54 -7.41
N LEU A 87 -20.15 1.25 -6.27
CA LEU A 87 -20.51 1.86 -4.99
C LEU A 87 -19.89 3.25 -4.82
N GLY A 88 -18.76 3.50 -5.47
CA GLY A 88 -17.95 4.71 -5.25
C GLY A 88 -16.91 4.50 -4.15
N ARG A 89 -15.97 5.43 -4.06
CA ARG A 89 -14.80 5.31 -3.17
C ARG A 89 -15.22 5.42 -1.70
N LYS A 90 -16.04 6.41 -1.35
CA LYS A 90 -16.54 6.64 0.02
C LYS A 90 -17.25 5.40 0.57
N LYS A 91 -18.26 4.90 -0.15
CA LYS A 91 -19.07 3.77 0.29
C LYS A 91 -18.27 2.47 0.40
N SER A 92 -17.29 2.28 -0.49
CA SER A 92 -16.37 1.15 -0.40
C SER A 92 -15.54 1.20 0.90
N LEU A 93 -15.02 2.38 1.27
CA LEU A 93 -14.30 2.56 2.54
C LEU A 93 -15.19 2.32 3.76
N ILE A 94 -16.40 2.89 3.78
CA ILE A 94 -17.37 2.67 4.86
C ILE A 94 -17.70 1.18 5.00
N GLY A 95 -17.96 0.49 3.88
CA GLY A 95 -18.23 -0.94 3.84
C GLY A 95 -17.08 -1.77 4.38
N SER A 96 -15.84 -1.47 3.96
CA SER A 96 -14.64 -2.11 4.52
C SER A 96 -14.51 -1.88 6.02
N GLY A 97 -14.70 -0.66 6.50
CA GLY A 97 -14.64 -0.33 7.94
C GLY A 97 -15.70 -1.07 8.77
N LEU A 98 -16.92 -1.16 8.26
CA LEU A 98 -18.01 -1.91 8.89
C LEU A 98 -17.68 -3.41 8.96
N LEU A 99 -17.27 -4.01 7.84
CA LEU A 99 -16.94 -5.42 7.78
C LEU A 99 -15.78 -5.76 8.73
N PHE A 100 -14.74 -4.92 8.73
CA PHE A 100 -13.58 -5.06 9.61
C PHE A 100 -14.00 -4.97 11.09
N THR A 101 -14.89 -4.04 11.43
CA THR A 101 -15.44 -3.88 12.78
C THR A 101 -16.21 -5.14 13.21
N LEU A 102 -17.20 -5.57 12.41
CA LEU A 102 -18.04 -6.73 12.74
C LEU A 102 -17.21 -8.00 12.90
N ALA A 103 -16.29 -8.26 11.96
CA ALA A 103 -15.43 -9.44 12.00
C ALA A 103 -14.48 -9.40 13.21
N SER A 104 -13.96 -8.24 13.60
CA SER A 104 -13.11 -8.08 14.79
C SER A 104 -13.89 -8.31 16.09
N ILE A 105 -15.12 -7.80 16.19
CA ILE A 105 -16.00 -8.00 17.35
C ILE A 105 -16.37 -9.48 17.49
N ILE A 106 -16.75 -10.13 16.40
CA ILE A 106 -17.05 -11.57 16.41
C ILE A 106 -15.81 -12.36 16.83
N SER A 107 -14.62 -12.02 16.30
CA SER A 107 -13.36 -12.66 16.69
C SER A 107 -13.04 -12.50 18.18
N ALA A 108 -13.41 -11.37 18.79
CA ALA A 108 -13.23 -11.14 20.22
C ALA A 108 -14.07 -12.09 21.10
N THR A 109 -15.13 -12.71 20.57
CA THR A 109 -15.93 -13.69 21.31
C THR A 109 -15.28 -15.09 21.40
N LEU A 110 -14.11 -15.28 20.77
CA LEU A 110 -13.43 -16.57 20.65
C LEU A 110 -14.35 -17.68 20.12
N PRO A 111 -14.95 -17.50 18.91
CA PRO A 111 -15.83 -18.49 18.33
C PRO A 111 -15.02 -19.74 17.89
N PRO A 112 -15.67 -20.84 17.50
CA PRO A 112 -14.97 -22.01 16.95
C PRO A 112 -14.01 -21.62 15.81
N LEU A 113 -12.89 -22.33 15.68
CA LEU A 113 -11.78 -21.98 14.78
C LEU A 113 -12.22 -21.63 13.35
N ALA A 114 -13.14 -22.41 12.76
CA ALA A 114 -13.63 -22.17 11.41
C ALA A 114 -14.34 -20.79 11.27
N VAL A 115 -15.05 -20.34 12.30
CA VAL A 115 -15.69 -19.02 12.33
C VAL A 115 -14.63 -17.92 12.50
N LEU A 116 -13.60 -18.16 13.32
CA LEU A 116 -12.49 -17.24 13.50
C LEU A 116 -11.69 -17.07 12.19
N GLU A 117 -11.40 -18.16 11.49
CA GLU A 117 -10.78 -18.16 10.16
C GLU A 117 -11.64 -17.42 9.13
N PHE A 118 -12.96 -17.65 9.13
CA PHE A 118 -13.87 -16.90 8.27
C PHE A 118 -13.87 -15.40 8.59
N CYS A 119 -13.88 -15.00 9.86
CA CYS A 119 -13.75 -13.60 10.26
C CYS A 119 -12.42 -13.02 9.76
N ARG A 120 -11.33 -13.78 9.86
CA ARG A 120 -10.01 -13.37 9.38
C ARG A 120 -9.97 -13.21 7.86
N PHE A 121 -10.63 -14.09 7.12
CA PHE A 121 -10.82 -13.94 5.68
C PHE A 121 -11.63 -12.68 5.34
N MET A 122 -12.69 -12.37 6.09
CA MET A 122 -13.50 -11.14 5.92
C MET A 122 -12.70 -9.86 6.22
N ILE A 123 -11.87 -9.88 7.28
CA ILE A 123 -10.93 -8.79 7.57
C ILE A 123 -9.96 -8.61 6.39
N GLY A 124 -9.37 -9.70 5.91
CA GLY A 124 -8.50 -9.70 4.73
C GLY A 124 -9.18 -9.13 3.49
N PHE A 125 -10.43 -9.51 3.24
CA PHE A 125 -11.25 -8.99 2.16
C PHE A 125 -11.46 -7.47 2.26
N ALA A 126 -11.81 -6.97 3.45
CA ALA A 126 -11.97 -5.54 3.71
C ALA A 126 -10.67 -4.76 3.45
N VAL A 127 -9.53 -5.30 3.90
CA VAL A 127 -8.20 -4.72 3.70
C VAL A 127 -7.78 -4.77 2.24
N GLY A 128 -8.06 -5.86 1.53
CA GLY A 128 -7.83 -5.99 0.09
C GLY A 128 -8.52 -4.88 -0.70
N ILE A 129 -9.79 -4.61 -0.40
CA ILE A 129 -10.52 -3.47 -0.98
C ILE A 129 -9.87 -2.13 -0.59
N ALA A 130 -9.58 -1.93 0.70
CA ALA A 130 -9.01 -0.68 1.20
C ALA A 130 -7.62 -0.37 0.58
N SER A 131 -6.80 -1.40 0.33
CA SER A 131 -5.46 -1.26 -0.26
C SER A 131 -5.46 -0.65 -1.67
N PHE A 132 -6.57 -0.81 -2.41
CA PHE A 132 -6.80 -0.16 -3.70
C PHE A 132 -7.55 1.16 -3.55
N VAL A 133 -8.63 1.16 -2.77
CA VAL A 133 -9.56 2.30 -2.69
C VAL A 133 -8.94 3.49 -1.96
N VAL A 134 -8.15 3.28 -0.90
CA VAL A 134 -7.57 4.37 -0.11
C VAL A 134 -6.59 5.21 -0.95
N PRO A 135 -5.55 4.64 -1.60
CA PRO A 135 -4.65 5.44 -2.42
C PRO A 135 -5.38 6.15 -3.57
N LEU A 136 -6.36 5.48 -4.20
CA LEU A 136 -7.16 6.07 -5.25
C LEU A 136 -7.97 7.26 -4.73
N TYR A 137 -8.71 7.09 -3.63
CA TYR A 137 -9.51 8.15 -3.03
C TYR A 137 -8.64 9.34 -2.62
N LEU A 138 -7.52 9.09 -1.97
CA LEU A 138 -6.55 10.11 -1.60
C LEU A 138 -6.03 10.87 -2.82
N SER A 139 -5.76 10.17 -3.93
CA SER A 139 -5.29 10.82 -5.16
C SER A 139 -6.35 11.71 -5.83
N GLU A 140 -7.63 11.36 -5.67
CA GLU A 140 -8.77 12.07 -6.26
C GLU A 140 -9.25 13.25 -5.41
N THR A 141 -9.08 13.18 -4.08
CA THR A 141 -9.49 14.26 -3.17
C THR A 141 -8.36 15.24 -2.87
N ALA A 142 -7.11 14.77 -2.79
CA ALA A 142 -5.98 15.61 -2.43
C ALA A 142 -5.62 16.63 -3.54
N PRO A 143 -5.30 17.87 -3.16
CA PRO A 143 -4.78 18.89 -4.08
C PRO A 143 -3.49 18.43 -4.78
N LYS A 144 -3.29 18.89 -6.02
CA LYS A 144 -2.13 18.50 -6.88
C LYS A 144 -0.79 18.59 -6.13
N ARG A 145 -0.60 19.63 -5.29
CA ARG A 145 0.64 19.86 -4.52
C ARG A 145 0.99 18.78 -3.49
N ILE A 146 -0.01 18.17 -2.85
CA ILE A 146 0.22 17.19 -1.76
C ILE A 146 -0.11 15.75 -2.16
N ARG A 147 -0.62 15.54 -3.38
CA ARG A 147 -1.07 14.23 -3.89
C ARG A 147 -0.02 13.13 -3.73
N GLY A 148 1.24 13.40 -4.07
CA GLY A 148 2.34 12.44 -3.90
C GLY A 148 2.62 12.06 -2.44
N ALA A 149 2.47 13.01 -1.50
CA ALA A 149 2.66 12.74 -0.08
C ALA A 149 1.56 11.85 0.51
N MET A 150 0.38 11.77 -0.12
CA MET A 150 -0.74 10.98 0.39
C MET A 150 -0.54 9.48 0.21
N GLY A 151 0.11 9.04 -0.87
CA GLY A 151 0.51 7.64 -1.04
C GLY A 151 1.45 7.19 0.09
N THR A 152 2.36 8.07 0.50
CA THR A 152 3.27 7.78 1.61
C THR A 152 2.60 7.92 2.98
N LEU A 153 1.57 8.76 3.13
CA LEU A 153 0.74 8.83 4.35
C LEU A 153 0.04 7.49 4.62
N PHE A 154 -0.49 6.84 3.58
CA PHE A 154 -1.08 5.51 3.69
C PHE A 154 -0.07 4.49 4.23
N GLN A 155 1.14 4.43 3.66
CA GLN A 155 2.20 3.55 4.13
C GLN A 155 2.64 3.88 5.57
N LEU A 156 2.73 5.17 5.91
CA LEU A 156 3.08 5.60 7.26
C LEU A 156 2.05 5.14 8.29
N LEU A 157 0.75 5.23 7.97
CA LEU A 157 -0.29 4.75 8.87
C LEU A 157 -0.30 3.22 9.00
N ILE A 158 0.10 2.47 7.97
CA ILE A 158 0.34 1.03 8.10
C ILE A 158 1.39 0.77 9.19
N THR A 159 2.56 1.42 9.11
CA THR A 159 3.64 1.13 10.06
C THR A 159 3.35 1.66 11.47
N ILE A 160 2.62 2.77 11.59
CA ILE A 160 2.05 3.24 12.87
C ILE A 160 1.06 2.22 13.43
N GLY A 161 0.18 1.64 12.61
CA GLY A 161 -0.76 0.60 13.03
C GLY A 161 -0.04 -0.63 13.59
N ILE A 162 0.99 -1.13 12.89
CA ILE A 162 1.81 -2.26 13.35
C ILE A 162 2.45 -1.96 14.72
N PHE A 163 2.97 -0.74 14.91
CA PHE A 163 3.54 -0.31 16.19
C PHE A 163 2.50 -0.20 17.30
N LEU A 164 1.36 0.46 17.04
CA LEU A 164 0.32 0.69 18.05
C LEU A 164 -0.27 -0.63 18.56
N VAL A 165 -0.58 -1.56 17.66
CA VAL A 165 -1.10 -2.88 18.08
C VAL A 165 -0.05 -3.62 18.90
N ALA A 166 1.23 -3.55 18.52
CA ALA A 166 2.31 -4.20 19.26
C ALA A 166 2.45 -3.65 20.68
N VAL A 167 2.45 -2.33 20.84
CA VAL A 167 2.46 -1.70 22.17
C VAL A 167 1.24 -2.15 22.98
N SER A 168 0.05 -2.07 22.41
CA SER A 168 -1.18 -2.43 23.13
C SER A 168 -1.21 -3.91 23.53
N ASN A 169 -0.83 -4.82 22.63
CA ASN A 169 -0.85 -6.26 22.85
C ASN A 169 0.18 -6.67 23.90
N VAL A 170 1.39 -6.10 23.84
CA VAL A 170 2.43 -6.35 24.85
C VAL A 170 1.98 -5.84 26.21
N SER A 171 1.37 -4.66 26.30
CA SER A 171 0.78 -4.17 27.56
C SER A 171 -0.31 -5.09 28.09
N ILE A 172 -1.21 -5.57 27.21
CA ILE A 172 -2.27 -6.52 27.58
C ILE A 172 -1.68 -7.83 28.13
N ILE A 173 -0.66 -8.40 27.47
CA ILE A 173 0.00 -9.65 27.91
C ILE A 173 0.70 -9.47 29.28
N HIS A 174 1.27 -8.29 29.56
CA HIS A 174 1.91 -8.03 30.85
C HIS A 174 0.91 -7.87 32.00
N ILE A 175 -0.28 -7.31 31.72
CA ILE A 175 -1.33 -7.10 32.72
C ILE A 175 -2.16 -8.37 32.93
N PHE A 176 -2.46 -9.10 31.86
CA PHE A 176 -3.34 -10.27 31.87
C PHE A 176 -2.59 -11.50 31.38
N ILE A 177 -2.58 -12.56 32.19
CA ILE A 177 -1.81 -13.79 31.90
C ILE A 177 -2.63 -14.78 31.06
N LYS A 178 -3.97 -14.81 31.21
CA LYS A 178 -4.82 -15.83 30.60
C LYS A 178 -5.14 -15.51 29.12
N PRO A 179 -4.85 -16.42 28.16
CA PRO A 179 -5.21 -16.25 26.74
C PRO A 179 -6.69 -15.94 26.49
N THR A 180 -7.58 -16.51 27.31
CA THR A 180 -9.03 -16.29 27.23
C THR A 180 -9.46 -14.85 27.52
N VAL A 181 -8.59 -14.04 28.12
CA VAL A 181 -8.83 -12.62 28.40
C VAL A 181 -8.00 -11.75 27.46
N THR A 182 -6.74 -12.11 27.20
CA THR A 182 -5.85 -11.30 26.37
C THR A 182 -6.33 -11.23 24.92
N ILE A 183 -6.68 -12.37 24.30
CA ILE A 183 -7.05 -12.42 22.87
C ILE A 183 -8.30 -11.55 22.59
N PRO A 184 -9.41 -11.65 23.36
CA PRO A 184 -10.54 -10.74 23.19
C PRO A 184 -10.16 -9.26 23.28
N LEU A 185 -9.33 -8.88 24.27
CA LEU A 185 -8.91 -7.48 24.44
C LEU A 185 -8.10 -6.98 23.25
N MET A 186 -7.21 -7.80 22.70
CA MET A 186 -6.44 -7.45 21.51
C MET A 186 -7.37 -7.21 20.29
N PHE A 187 -8.38 -8.06 20.08
CA PHE A 187 -9.38 -7.83 19.03
C PHE A 187 -10.25 -6.59 19.29
N LEU A 188 -10.57 -6.27 20.54
CA LEU A 188 -11.32 -5.06 20.89
C LEU A 188 -10.52 -3.78 20.62
N VAL A 189 -9.19 -3.79 20.84
CA VAL A 189 -8.33 -2.65 20.45
C VAL A 189 -8.43 -2.42 18.94
N ILE A 190 -8.30 -3.47 18.14
CA ILE A 190 -8.43 -3.42 16.69
C ILE A 190 -9.82 -2.91 16.28
N SER A 191 -10.87 -3.44 16.91
CA SER A 191 -12.25 -3.02 16.68
C SER A 191 -12.47 -1.54 17.01
N ALA A 192 -11.84 -1.00 18.05
CA ALA A 192 -12.00 0.41 18.42
C ALA A 192 -11.51 1.33 17.29
N PHE A 193 -10.35 1.05 16.71
CA PHE A 193 -9.84 1.79 15.55
C PHE A 193 -10.70 1.57 14.30
N ALA A 194 -11.22 0.36 14.09
CA ALA A 194 -12.13 0.06 12.99
C ALA A 194 -13.43 0.87 13.07
N VAL A 195 -14.00 1.01 14.27
CA VAL A 195 -15.18 1.85 14.54
C VAL A 195 -14.87 3.32 14.24
N ILE A 196 -13.70 3.83 14.65
CA ILE A 196 -13.28 5.21 14.34
C ILE A 196 -13.22 5.44 12.84
N MET A 197 -12.64 4.49 12.08
CA MET A 197 -12.57 4.57 10.62
C MET A 197 -13.96 4.47 9.98
N PHE A 198 -14.84 3.58 10.47
CA PHE A 198 -16.21 3.45 9.99
C PHE A 198 -17.02 4.74 10.19
N ILE A 199 -17.04 5.27 11.41
CA ILE A 199 -17.75 6.52 11.75
C ILE A 199 -17.13 7.70 11.00
N GLY A 200 -15.80 7.80 10.97
CA GLY A 200 -15.09 8.82 10.20
C GLY A 200 -15.40 8.74 8.70
N GLY A 201 -15.51 7.53 8.15
CA GLY A 201 -15.89 7.30 6.75
C GLY A 201 -17.24 7.93 6.38
N LEU A 202 -18.18 8.05 7.32
CA LEU A 202 -19.48 8.66 7.08
C LEU A 202 -19.36 10.17 6.76
N THR A 203 -18.35 10.85 7.29
CA THR A 203 -18.11 12.30 7.10
C THR A 203 -17.34 12.61 5.82
N LEU A 204 -16.69 11.63 5.21
CA LEU A 204 -15.94 11.79 3.97
C LEU A 204 -16.85 12.27 2.82
N PRO A 205 -16.40 13.17 1.93
CA PRO A 205 -17.14 13.47 0.69
C PRO A 205 -17.01 12.33 -0.33
N GLU A 206 -17.93 12.28 -1.29
CA GLU A 206 -17.78 11.42 -2.47
C GLU A 206 -16.63 11.91 -3.36
N SER A 207 -16.04 11.01 -4.14
CA SER A 207 -14.98 11.39 -5.09
C SER A 207 -15.55 12.27 -6.22
N PRO A 208 -14.97 13.45 -6.50
CA PRO A 208 -15.40 14.29 -7.62
C PRO A 208 -15.33 13.56 -8.96
N ARG A 209 -14.29 12.76 -9.17
CA ARG A 209 -14.11 11.97 -10.40
C ARG A 209 -15.20 10.92 -10.56
N TRP A 210 -15.55 10.24 -9.46
CA TRP A 210 -16.62 9.25 -9.48
C TRP A 210 -17.99 9.89 -9.75
N LEU A 211 -18.26 11.06 -9.16
CA LEU A 211 -19.50 11.81 -9.41
C LEU A 211 -19.60 12.25 -10.88
N ALA A 212 -18.52 12.79 -11.45
CA ALA A 212 -18.46 13.14 -12.87
C ALA A 212 -18.68 11.92 -13.78
N LEU A 213 -18.07 10.77 -13.45
CA LEU A 213 -18.27 9.51 -14.18
C LEU A 213 -19.72 8.98 -14.10
N ARG A 214 -20.46 9.35 -13.07
CA ARG A 214 -21.90 9.06 -12.92
C ARG A 214 -22.82 10.11 -13.57
N GLY A 215 -22.27 11.11 -14.27
CA GLY A 215 -23.04 12.22 -14.85
C GLY A 215 -23.55 13.24 -13.82
N ARG A 216 -23.08 13.18 -12.56
CA ARG A 216 -23.49 14.09 -11.48
C ARG A 216 -22.57 15.32 -11.44
N HIS A 217 -22.62 16.11 -12.49
CA HIS A 217 -21.68 17.23 -12.73
C HIS A 217 -21.74 18.33 -11.67
N GLN A 218 -22.94 18.73 -11.25
CA GLN A 218 -23.13 19.78 -10.23
C GLN A 218 -22.55 19.35 -8.87
N ASP A 219 -22.79 18.10 -8.47
CA ASP A 219 -22.25 17.54 -7.22
C ASP A 219 -20.72 17.45 -7.27
N ALA A 220 -20.15 17.05 -8.42
CA ALA A 220 -18.70 16.99 -8.60
C ALA A 220 -18.05 18.36 -8.40
N LYS A 221 -18.60 19.42 -9.00
CA LYS A 221 -18.13 20.81 -8.81
C LYS A 221 -18.29 21.27 -7.37
N ALA A 222 -19.42 20.99 -6.73
CA ALA A 222 -19.67 21.36 -5.34
C ALA A 222 -18.65 20.74 -4.37
N ILE A 223 -18.27 19.47 -4.58
CA ILE A 223 -17.22 18.83 -3.79
C ILE A 223 -15.85 19.44 -4.12
N LEU A 224 -15.53 19.70 -5.39
CA LEU A 224 -14.27 20.35 -5.77
C LEU A 224 -14.13 21.74 -5.11
N THR A 225 -15.20 22.54 -5.03
CA THR A 225 -15.19 23.83 -4.33
C THR A 225 -14.84 23.70 -2.85
N GLN A 226 -15.18 22.58 -2.20
CA GLN A 226 -14.77 22.29 -0.82
C GLN A 226 -13.30 21.83 -0.73
N LEU A 227 -12.80 21.17 -1.78
CA LEU A 227 -11.49 20.54 -1.84
C LEU A 227 -10.42 21.37 -2.55
N ARG A 228 -10.73 22.56 -3.07
CA ARG A 228 -9.80 23.45 -3.77
C ARG A 228 -9.82 24.85 -3.21
N ASN A 229 -8.73 25.58 -3.44
CA ASN A 229 -8.54 26.89 -2.83
C ASN A 229 -9.20 28.01 -3.64
N THR A 230 -9.28 27.88 -4.96
CA THR A 230 -9.83 28.90 -5.87
C THR A 230 -10.84 28.29 -6.85
N GLN A 231 -11.79 29.09 -7.32
CA GLN A 231 -12.79 28.65 -8.29
C GLN A 231 -12.14 28.32 -9.65
N GLU A 232 -11.06 28.99 -10.01
CA GLU A 232 -10.27 28.69 -11.21
C GLU A 232 -9.68 27.27 -11.14
N GLU A 233 -9.11 26.87 -9.98
CA GLU A 233 -8.57 25.52 -9.77
C GLU A 233 -9.68 24.45 -9.86
N VAL A 234 -10.89 24.76 -9.39
CA VAL A 234 -12.07 23.88 -9.52
C VAL A 234 -12.44 23.66 -10.98
N GLU A 235 -12.52 24.74 -11.76
CA GLU A 235 -13.00 24.68 -13.13
C GLU A 235 -11.97 24.04 -14.05
N GLU A 236 -10.69 24.35 -13.86
CA GLU A 236 -9.58 23.68 -14.56
C GLU A 236 -9.58 22.17 -14.30
N GLU A 237 -9.66 21.74 -13.03
CA GLU A 237 -9.65 20.31 -12.71
C GLU A 237 -10.92 19.61 -13.16
N TYR A 238 -12.07 20.27 -13.09
CA TYR A 238 -13.32 19.71 -13.61
C TYR A 238 -13.26 19.51 -15.12
N GLN A 239 -12.75 20.49 -15.88
CA GLN A 239 -12.55 20.35 -17.33
C GLN A 239 -11.55 19.23 -17.66
N GLU A 240 -10.46 19.10 -16.89
CA GLU A 240 -9.52 17.98 -17.02
C GLU A 240 -10.24 16.62 -16.85
N ILE A 241 -11.12 16.50 -15.85
CA ILE A 241 -11.91 15.28 -15.61
C ILE A 241 -12.87 15.01 -16.79
N GLU A 242 -13.59 16.02 -17.26
CA GLU A 242 -14.58 15.89 -18.33
C GLU A 242 -13.93 15.53 -19.68
N ASN A 243 -12.80 16.16 -20.00
CA ASN A 243 -12.00 15.84 -21.17
C ASN A 243 -11.51 14.39 -21.13
N ASN A 244 -11.03 13.92 -19.96
CA ASN A 244 -10.63 12.52 -19.78
C ASN A 244 -11.80 11.53 -19.93
N LEU A 245 -13.00 11.86 -19.44
CA LEU A 245 -14.19 11.02 -19.62
C LEU A 245 -14.64 10.93 -21.09
N ASN A 246 -14.58 12.03 -21.82
CA ASN A 246 -15.00 12.09 -23.23
C ASN A 246 -13.98 11.45 -24.20
N THR A 247 -12.69 11.52 -23.87
CA THR A 247 -11.62 10.91 -24.66
C THR A 247 -11.39 9.43 -24.32
N HIS A 248 -11.84 8.97 -23.15
CA HIS A 248 -11.74 7.58 -22.70
C HIS A 248 -13.13 6.96 -22.54
N THR A 249 -13.87 6.84 -23.64
CA THR A 249 -14.82 5.72 -23.75
C THR A 249 -14.04 4.44 -23.50
N HIS A 250 -14.56 3.56 -22.63
CA HIS A 250 -13.92 2.34 -22.08
C HIS A 250 -13.42 1.35 -23.15
N ASN A 251 -12.44 1.75 -23.94
CA ASN A 251 -11.84 0.92 -24.96
C ASN A 251 -10.75 0.12 -24.27
N LEU A 252 -11.14 -1.06 -23.78
CA LEU A 252 -10.25 -2.14 -23.34
C LEU A 252 -9.30 -2.60 -24.48
N SER A 253 -9.38 -1.99 -25.66
CA SER A 253 -8.42 -2.14 -26.77
C SER A 253 -6.97 -1.79 -26.38
N SER A 254 -6.75 -1.07 -25.28
CA SER A 254 -5.40 -0.89 -24.73
C SER A 254 -4.81 -2.19 -24.15
N LEU A 255 -5.65 -3.11 -23.63
CA LEU A 255 -5.22 -4.41 -23.12
C LEU A 255 -4.78 -5.37 -24.23
N SER A 256 -5.22 -5.14 -25.47
CA SER A 256 -4.70 -5.87 -26.64
C SER A 256 -3.38 -5.31 -27.15
N LYS A 257 -2.87 -4.19 -26.59
CA LYS A 257 -1.59 -3.61 -26.99
C LYS A 257 -0.44 -4.27 -26.22
N GLY A 258 0.57 -4.76 -26.93
CA GLY A 258 1.69 -5.49 -26.33
C GLY A 258 2.51 -4.70 -25.29
N TYR A 259 2.46 -3.36 -25.34
CA TYR A 259 3.19 -2.52 -24.37
C TYR A 259 2.57 -2.54 -22.97
N PHE A 260 1.25 -2.72 -22.84
CA PHE A 260 0.57 -2.77 -21.54
C PHE A 260 1.05 -3.98 -20.74
N TRP A 261 1.15 -5.13 -21.41
CA TRP A 261 1.63 -6.37 -20.79
C TRP A 261 3.08 -6.27 -20.31
N LYS A 262 3.95 -5.51 -21.00
CA LYS A 262 5.33 -5.28 -20.54
C LYS A 262 5.37 -4.56 -19.20
N ILE A 263 4.59 -3.48 -19.04
CA ILE A 263 4.50 -2.76 -17.75
C ILE A 263 3.77 -3.57 -16.69
N LEU A 264 2.72 -4.30 -17.07
CA LEU A 264 2.01 -5.16 -16.14
C LEU A 264 2.95 -6.20 -15.54
N ILE A 265 3.72 -6.90 -16.37
CA ILE A 265 4.71 -7.89 -15.92
C ILE A 265 5.75 -7.23 -15.00
N LEU A 266 6.28 -6.06 -15.36
CA LEU A 266 7.21 -5.31 -14.52
C LEU A 266 6.63 -5.02 -13.12
N CYS A 267 5.40 -4.49 -13.05
CA CYS A 267 4.75 -4.16 -11.78
C CYS A 267 4.37 -5.41 -10.97
N VAL A 268 3.97 -6.50 -11.64
CA VAL A 268 3.72 -7.81 -11.03
C VAL A 268 5.00 -8.33 -10.35
N PHE A 269 6.16 -8.25 -11.01
CA PHE A 269 7.41 -8.67 -10.41
C PHE A 269 7.86 -7.73 -9.27
N ILE A 270 7.64 -6.42 -9.38
CA ILE A 270 7.91 -5.47 -8.28
C ILE A 270 7.11 -5.88 -7.03
N GLN A 271 5.81 -6.14 -7.17
CA GLN A 271 4.95 -6.54 -6.06
C GLN A 271 5.24 -7.94 -5.53
N CYS A 272 5.59 -8.87 -6.41
CA CYS A 272 6.06 -10.21 -6.04
C CYS A 272 7.33 -10.12 -5.19
N PHE A 273 8.35 -9.39 -5.63
CA PHE A 273 9.59 -9.21 -4.88
C PHE A 273 9.38 -8.48 -3.55
N GLN A 274 8.47 -7.51 -3.48
CA GLN A 274 8.15 -6.83 -2.21
C GLN A 274 7.78 -7.83 -1.10
N GLN A 275 7.10 -8.93 -1.45
CA GLN A 275 6.73 -9.97 -0.49
C GLN A 275 7.81 -11.04 -0.34
N LEU A 276 8.40 -11.49 -1.45
CA LEU A 276 9.42 -12.54 -1.47
C LEU A 276 10.75 -12.16 -0.81
N VAL A 277 11.03 -10.87 -0.60
CA VAL A 277 12.17 -10.44 0.24
C VAL A 277 11.96 -10.77 1.72
N GLY A 278 10.77 -11.24 2.13
CA GLY A 278 10.56 -11.90 3.42
C GLY A 278 9.98 -11.04 4.54
N ILE A 279 9.38 -9.88 4.23
CA ILE A 279 8.98 -8.92 5.25
C ILE A 279 7.90 -9.48 6.19
N ASN A 280 6.94 -10.26 5.67
CA ASN A 280 5.88 -10.84 6.50
C ASN A 280 6.43 -11.87 7.49
N LEU A 281 7.46 -12.65 7.13
CA LEU A 281 8.14 -13.51 8.10
C LEU A 281 8.68 -12.67 9.27
N MET A 282 9.39 -11.59 8.96
CA MET A 282 10.00 -10.74 9.98
C MET A 282 8.97 -10.05 10.86
N ILE A 283 7.85 -9.62 10.30
CA ILE A 283 6.81 -8.97 11.11
C ILE A 283 6.00 -10.00 11.90
N TYR A 284 5.45 -11.03 11.25
CA TYR A 284 4.48 -11.95 11.83
C TYR A 284 5.11 -12.99 12.76
N TYR A 285 6.36 -13.36 12.51
CA TYR A 285 6.99 -14.48 13.20
C TYR A 285 8.27 -14.07 13.93
N SER A 286 8.58 -12.76 14.04
CA SER A 286 9.77 -12.32 14.78
C SER A 286 9.81 -12.87 16.22
N PRO A 287 8.73 -12.89 17.03
CA PRO A 287 8.84 -13.41 18.38
C PRO A 287 9.21 -14.90 18.41
N THR A 288 8.70 -15.67 17.46
CA THR A 288 9.05 -17.09 17.26
C THR A 288 10.50 -17.26 16.83
N ILE A 289 10.97 -16.47 15.85
CA ILE A 289 12.35 -16.49 15.35
C ILE A 289 13.33 -16.19 16.50
N PHE A 290 13.11 -15.10 17.24
CA PHE A 290 13.96 -14.75 18.38
C PHE A 290 13.88 -15.82 19.49
N GLY A 291 12.71 -16.42 19.69
CA GLY A 291 12.54 -17.57 20.58
C GLY A 291 13.41 -18.77 20.19
N TYR A 292 13.48 -19.11 18.90
CA TYR A 292 14.36 -20.18 18.39
C TYR A 292 15.85 -19.89 18.60
N ALA A 293 16.24 -18.62 18.67
CA ALA A 293 17.61 -18.21 19.02
C ALA A 293 17.87 -18.18 20.53
N GLY A 294 16.90 -18.57 21.37
CA GLY A 294 16.99 -18.50 22.83
C GLY A 294 17.00 -17.07 23.37
N MET A 295 16.30 -16.16 22.69
CA MET A 295 16.08 -14.78 23.11
C MET A 295 14.63 -14.59 23.58
N THR A 296 14.38 -13.59 24.44
CA THR A 296 13.03 -13.27 24.89
C THR A 296 12.21 -12.68 23.74
N GLY A 297 11.15 -13.40 23.32
CA GLY A 297 10.28 -12.98 22.21
C GLY A 297 9.62 -11.62 22.43
N ILE A 298 9.42 -11.20 23.69
CA ILE A 298 8.83 -9.91 24.06
C ILE A 298 9.66 -8.72 23.54
N ILE A 299 11.00 -8.82 23.54
CA ILE A 299 11.84 -7.75 23.01
C ILE A 299 11.59 -7.60 21.51
N ALA A 300 11.50 -8.72 20.78
CA ALA A 300 11.22 -8.73 19.35
C ALA A 300 9.82 -8.18 19.01
N MET A 301 8.82 -8.50 19.85
CA MET A 301 7.43 -8.03 19.70
C MET A 301 7.30 -6.51 19.59
N LEU A 302 8.15 -5.73 20.27
CA LEU A 302 8.14 -4.26 20.17
C LEU A 302 9.22 -3.73 19.25
N LEU A 303 10.42 -4.32 19.27
CA LEU A 303 11.56 -3.83 18.51
C LEU A 303 11.25 -3.77 17.02
N VAL A 304 10.74 -4.86 16.44
CA VAL A 304 10.53 -4.98 14.99
C VAL A 304 9.51 -3.94 14.50
N PRO A 305 8.29 -3.85 15.08
CA PRO A 305 7.34 -2.78 14.76
C PRO A 305 7.89 -1.37 14.97
N THR A 306 8.63 -1.12 16.05
CA THR A 306 9.18 0.20 16.36
C THR A 306 10.19 0.65 15.31
N VAL A 307 11.14 -0.22 14.98
CA VAL A 307 12.16 0.01 13.96
C VAL A 307 11.51 0.22 12.59
N ASN A 308 10.50 -0.59 12.26
CA ASN A 308 9.75 -0.45 11.02
C ASN A 308 9.05 0.92 10.91
N MET A 309 8.35 1.35 11.96
CA MET A 309 7.70 2.66 12.00
C MET A 309 8.72 3.81 11.90
N LEU A 310 9.77 3.80 12.73
CA LEU A 310 10.76 4.87 12.77
C LEU A 310 11.47 5.06 11.42
N PHE A 311 11.83 3.96 10.75
CA PHE A 311 12.53 4.01 9.46
C PHE A 311 11.61 4.20 8.25
N THR A 312 10.30 4.25 8.45
CA THR A 312 9.35 4.71 7.42
C THR A 312 9.40 6.23 7.25
N PHE A 313 9.71 7.01 8.31
CA PHE A 313 9.76 8.47 8.22
C PHE A 313 10.87 9.00 7.27
N PRO A 314 12.13 8.50 7.32
CA PRO A 314 13.15 8.90 6.35
C PRO A 314 12.77 8.60 4.90
N ALA A 315 12.01 7.53 4.65
CA ALA A 315 11.59 7.13 3.31
C ALA A 315 10.81 8.27 2.61
N LEU A 316 9.95 8.99 3.33
CA LEU A 316 9.22 10.17 2.82
C LEU A 316 10.15 11.19 2.13
N LYS A 317 11.31 11.46 2.73
CA LYS A 317 12.27 12.43 2.20
C LYS A 317 13.17 11.81 1.14
N TRP A 318 13.58 10.56 1.34
CA TRP A 318 14.53 9.91 0.44
C TRP A 318 13.91 9.53 -0.90
N VAL A 319 12.62 9.20 -0.95
CA VAL A 319 11.92 8.89 -2.21
C VAL A 319 11.98 10.05 -3.19
N GLU A 320 11.78 11.26 -2.69
CA GLU A 320 11.89 12.49 -3.48
C GLU A 320 13.36 12.89 -3.72
N LYS A 321 14.25 12.69 -2.74
CA LYS A 321 15.65 13.10 -2.88
C LYS A 321 16.47 12.17 -3.78
N TRP A 322 16.38 10.86 -3.60
CA TRP A 322 17.25 9.86 -4.25
C TRP A 322 16.59 9.14 -5.43
N GLY A 323 15.28 9.22 -5.56
CA GLY A 323 14.53 8.51 -6.60
C GLY A 323 14.17 7.08 -6.22
N ARG A 324 13.30 6.47 -7.04
CA ARG A 324 12.66 5.20 -6.74
C ARG A 324 13.61 4.04 -7.02
N LYS A 325 14.28 4.04 -8.17
CA LYS A 325 15.20 2.95 -8.59
C LYS A 325 16.36 2.80 -7.63
N LYS A 326 17.00 3.92 -7.26
CA LYS A 326 18.17 3.92 -6.36
C LYS A 326 17.81 3.36 -4.98
N LEU A 327 16.64 3.72 -4.44
CA LEU A 327 16.19 3.22 -3.15
C LEU A 327 15.91 1.73 -3.15
N LEU A 328 15.17 1.22 -4.15
CA LEU A 328 14.93 -0.22 -4.27
C LEU A 328 16.23 -1.01 -4.39
N TYR A 329 17.21 -0.48 -5.13
CA TYR A 329 18.52 -1.11 -5.27
C TYR A 329 19.27 -1.15 -3.94
N MET A 330 19.42 -0.01 -3.25
CA MET A 330 20.11 0.08 -1.97
C MET A 330 19.42 -0.77 -0.90
N GLY A 331 18.09 -0.74 -0.85
CA GLY A 331 17.29 -1.55 0.05
C GLY A 331 17.51 -3.04 -0.13
N SER A 332 17.47 -3.52 -1.38
CA SER A 332 17.74 -4.93 -1.69
C SER A 332 19.13 -5.35 -1.25
N ALA A 333 20.14 -4.50 -1.48
CA ALA A 333 21.51 -4.77 -1.07
C ALA A 333 21.65 -4.85 0.46
N THR A 334 21.05 -3.91 1.19
CA THR A 334 21.04 -3.91 2.65
C THR A 334 20.33 -5.14 3.21
N MET A 335 19.16 -5.50 2.67
CA MET A 335 18.42 -6.69 3.09
C MET A 335 19.17 -7.98 2.76
N PHE A 336 19.83 -8.06 1.60
CA PHE A 336 20.65 -9.20 1.21
C PHE A 336 21.76 -9.47 2.23
N ILE A 337 22.57 -8.45 2.54
CA ILE A 337 23.68 -8.57 3.50
C ILE A 337 23.15 -8.98 4.89
N ALA A 338 22.06 -8.35 5.33
CA ALA A 338 21.44 -8.67 6.60
C ALA A 338 20.90 -10.11 6.67
N MET A 339 20.25 -10.60 5.61
CA MET A 339 19.72 -11.97 5.56
C MET A 339 20.84 -13.01 5.52
N ILE A 340 21.95 -12.75 4.82
CA ILE A 340 23.14 -13.63 4.87
C ILE A 340 23.71 -13.70 6.30
N ALA A 341 23.88 -12.55 6.95
CA ALA A 341 24.40 -12.51 8.33
C ALA A 341 23.46 -13.23 9.32
N ALA A 342 22.14 -13.03 9.20
CA ALA A 342 21.16 -13.74 10.02
C ALA A 342 21.16 -15.25 9.75
N GLY A 343 21.24 -15.69 8.49
CA GLY A 343 21.30 -17.10 8.11
C GLY A 343 22.55 -17.80 8.64
N LEU A 344 23.72 -17.16 8.53
CA LEU A 344 24.97 -17.66 9.11
C LEU A 344 24.87 -17.77 10.64
N SER A 345 24.32 -16.75 11.30
CA SER A 345 24.11 -16.78 12.75
C SER A 345 23.17 -17.90 13.19
N PHE A 346 22.07 -18.15 12.47
CA PHE A 346 21.18 -19.27 12.81
C PHE A 346 21.80 -20.63 12.55
N TYR A 347 22.66 -20.73 11.54
CA TYR A 347 23.35 -21.97 11.21
C TYR A 347 24.30 -22.38 12.34
N THR A 348 25.04 -21.43 12.91
CA THR A 348 25.97 -21.71 14.02
C THR A 348 25.24 -21.98 15.34
N ILE A 349 24.14 -21.27 15.60
CA ILE A 349 23.24 -21.57 16.74
C ILE A 349 22.72 -23.02 16.66
N GLY A 350 22.41 -23.53 15.48
CA GLY A 350 21.94 -24.91 15.29
C GLY A 350 22.98 -26.00 15.59
N GLN A 351 24.26 -25.64 15.71
CA GLN A 351 25.36 -26.60 15.97
C GLN A 351 25.86 -26.60 17.42
N GLY A 352 25.30 -25.78 18.31
CA GLY A 352 25.75 -25.69 19.70
C GLY A 352 24.84 -24.84 20.59
N SER A 353 25.32 -24.48 21.79
CA SER A 353 24.59 -23.55 22.66
C SER A 353 24.78 -22.11 22.16
N PRO A 354 23.71 -21.33 21.95
CA PRO A 354 23.81 -20.01 21.33
C PRO A 354 24.61 -19.03 22.19
N SER A 355 25.75 -18.59 21.67
CA SER A 355 26.59 -17.56 22.27
C SER A 355 25.93 -16.18 22.20
N ASN A 356 26.33 -15.25 23.09
CA ASN A 356 25.84 -13.88 23.06
C ASN A 356 26.20 -13.15 21.74
N LEU A 357 27.29 -13.56 21.09
CA LEU A 357 27.73 -12.99 19.82
C LEU A 357 26.75 -13.31 18.70
N GLU A 358 26.35 -14.59 18.56
CA GLU A 358 25.39 -15.01 17.53
C GLU A 358 24.03 -14.35 17.72
N LYS A 359 23.52 -14.36 18.96
CA LYS A 359 22.28 -13.63 19.30
C LYS A 359 22.36 -12.15 18.92
N GLY A 360 23.50 -11.51 19.18
CA GLY A 360 23.76 -10.12 18.80
C GLY A 360 23.80 -9.89 17.28
N ILE A 361 24.45 -10.78 16.53
CA ILE A 361 24.50 -10.73 15.05
C ILE A 361 23.09 -10.87 14.48
N LEU A 362 22.32 -11.84 14.93
CA LEU A 362 20.93 -12.03 14.49
C LEU A 362 20.08 -10.78 14.78
N PHE A 363 20.17 -10.26 16.01
CA PHE A 363 19.43 -9.08 16.44
C PHE A 363 19.73 -7.86 15.56
N ILE A 364 21.01 -7.54 15.35
CA ILE A 364 21.43 -6.42 14.51
C ILE A 364 21.02 -6.65 13.06
N SER A 365 21.16 -7.88 12.56
CA SER A 365 20.78 -8.24 11.19
C SER A 365 19.30 -8.00 10.93
N VAL A 366 18.42 -8.38 11.86
CA VAL A 366 16.97 -8.13 11.74
C VAL A 366 16.68 -6.62 11.73
N ILE A 367 17.33 -5.82 12.58
CA ILE A 367 17.15 -4.35 12.56
C ILE A 367 17.59 -3.75 11.22
N VAL A 368 18.78 -4.13 10.73
CA VAL A 368 19.33 -3.63 9.46
C VAL A 368 18.45 -4.07 8.29
N TYR A 369 17.91 -5.28 8.32
CA TYR A 369 16.94 -5.76 7.34
C TYR A 369 15.67 -4.90 7.34
N ILE A 370 15.06 -4.67 8.50
CA ILE A 370 13.83 -3.88 8.62
C ILE A 370 14.07 -2.45 8.16
N PHE A 371 15.20 -1.85 8.52
CA PHE A 371 15.62 -0.56 8.01
C PHE A 371 15.68 -0.56 6.48
N GLY A 372 16.37 -1.54 5.89
CA GLY A 372 16.48 -1.71 4.45
C GLY A 372 15.11 -1.76 3.78
N PHE A 373 14.18 -2.56 4.31
CA PHE A 373 12.82 -2.66 3.78
C PHE A 373 12.00 -1.37 3.95
N ALA A 374 11.90 -0.86 5.18
CA ALA A 374 11.04 0.28 5.54
C ALA A 374 11.46 1.58 4.85
N ALA A 375 12.78 1.76 4.66
CA ALA A 375 13.32 2.92 3.95
C ALA A 375 13.26 2.81 2.42
N SER A 376 12.83 1.66 1.85
CA SER A 376 12.80 1.43 0.41
C SER A 376 11.57 0.66 -0.09
N TRP A 377 11.62 -0.68 -0.14
CA TRP A 377 10.63 -1.56 -0.77
C TRP A 377 9.22 -1.40 -0.20
N GLY A 378 9.08 -1.07 1.08
CA GLY A 378 7.79 -0.78 1.71
C GLY A 378 7.00 0.29 0.93
N PRO A 379 7.40 1.57 0.99
CA PRO A 379 6.70 2.64 0.28
C PRO A 379 6.95 2.65 -1.24
N VAL A 380 8.15 2.31 -1.70
CA VAL A 380 8.56 2.57 -3.08
C VAL A 380 7.88 1.63 -4.08
N ALA A 381 7.63 0.37 -3.72
CA ALA A 381 6.99 -0.58 -4.65
C ALA A 381 5.58 -0.12 -5.06
N TRP A 382 4.77 0.33 -4.10
CA TRP A 382 3.43 0.87 -4.35
C TRP A 382 3.47 2.14 -5.19
N LEU A 383 4.34 3.07 -4.82
CA LEU A 383 4.49 4.34 -5.52
C LEU A 383 4.92 4.13 -6.97
N LEU A 384 5.96 3.33 -7.19
CA LEU A 384 6.49 3.04 -8.52
C LEU A 384 5.43 2.36 -9.41
N CYS A 385 4.66 1.40 -8.89
CA CYS A 385 3.57 0.79 -9.67
C CYS A 385 2.54 1.85 -10.10
N SER A 386 2.16 2.77 -9.22
CA SER A 386 1.20 3.84 -9.54
C SER A 386 1.73 4.86 -10.58
N GLU A 387 3.06 5.02 -10.64
CA GLU A 387 3.75 5.91 -11.58
C GLU A 387 3.99 5.24 -12.95
N LEU A 388 4.07 3.92 -13.02
CA LEU A 388 4.38 3.19 -14.26
C LEU A 388 3.14 2.89 -15.12
N PHE A 389 1.99 2.64 -14.50
CA PHE A 389 0.82 2.24 -15.28
C PHE A 389 0.30 3.38 -16.16
N PRO A 390 0.13 3.15 -17.48
CA PRO A 390 -0.47 4.14 -18.39
C PRO A 390 -1.90 4.46 -17.94
N GLN A 391 -2.41 5.64 -18.29
CA GLN A 391 -3.74 6.06 -17.84
C GLN A 391 -4.82 5.07 -18.33
N GLU A 392 -4.74 4.65 -19.59
CA GLU A 392 -5.55 3.57 -20.16
C GLU A 392 -5.21 2.22 -19.49
N GLY A 393 -6.14 1.68 -18.70
CA GLY A 393 -5.98 0.36 -18.06
C GLY A 393 -5.26 0.38 -16.71
N ARG A 394 -4.95 1.56 -16.15
CA ARG A 394 -4.31 1.71 -14.83
C ARG A 394 -5.03 0.95 -13.72
N GLU A 395 -6.37 1.05 -13.65
CA GLU A 395 -7.17 0.37 -12.63
C GLU A 395 -6.93 -1.14 -12.63
N ILE A 396 -6.89 -1.75 -13.83
CA ILE A 396 -6.65 -3.19 -14.00
C ILE A 396 -5.21 -3.53 -13.60
N GLY A 397 -4.24 -2.73 -14.03
CA GLY A 397 -2.83 -2.94 -13.69
C GLY A 397 -2.57 -2.91 -12.18
N ILE A 398 -3.14 -1.93 -11.48
CA ILE A 398 -3.04 -1.83 -10.03
C ILE A 398 -3.77 -3.02 -9.37
N THR A 399 -4.96 -3.39 -9.85
CA THR A 399 -5.72 -4.54 -9.32
C THR A 399 -4.92 -5.83 -9.41
N VAL A 400 -4.39 -6.16 -10.59
CA VAL A 400 -3.63 -7.40 -10.81
C VAL A 400 -2.33 -7.41 -10.01
N SER A 401 -1.58 -6.30 -10.00
CA SER A 401 -0.33 -6.23 -9.24
C SER A 401 -0.56 -6.30 -7.72
N THR A 402 -1.65 -5.73 -7.21
CA THR A 402 -2.08 -5.84 -5.80
C THR A 402 -2.54 -7.25 -5.45
N MET A 403 -3.27 -7.92 -6.35
CA MET A 403 -3.65 -9.32 -6.17
C MET A 403 -2.41 -10.22 -6.06
N VAL A 404 -1.43 -10.03 -6.94
CA VAL A 404 -0.15 -10.75 -6.87
C VAL A 404 0.57 -10.49 -5.54
N ASN A 405 0.56 -9.24 -5.07
CA ASN A 405 1.12 -8.88 -3.77
C ASN A 405 0.49 -9.75 -2.66
N TRP A 406 -0.84 -9.78 -2.56
CA TRP A 406 -1.53 -10.59 -1.55
C TRP A 406 -1.27 -12.09 -1.71
N THR A 407 -1.21 -12.60 -2.94
CA THR A 407 -0.89 -14.02 -3.19
C THR A 407 0.48 -14.39 -2.62
N PHE A 408 1.52 -13.61 -2.91
CA PHE A 408 2.86 -13.90 -2.41
C PHE A 408 3.02 -13.59 -0.92
N ALA A 409 2.26 -12.63 -0.39
CA ALA A 409 2.16 -12.42 1.06
C ALA A 409 1.63 -13.68 1.76
N GLY A 410 0.53 -14.25 1.24
CA GLY A 410 -0.07 -15.49 1.73
C GLY A 410 0.85 -16.69 1.59
N LEU A 411 1.57 -16.80 0.46
CA LEU A 411 2.59 -17.84 0.26
C LEU A 411 3.67 -17.77 1.34
N VAL A 412 4.28 -16.60 1.53
CA VAL A 412 5.34 -16.41 2.54
C VAL A 412 4.81 -16.74 3.94
N MET A 413 3.60 -16.29 4.29
CA MET A 413 3.01 -16.58 5.61
C MET A 413 2.69 -18.05 5.82
N SER A 414 2.23 -18.76 4.79
CA SER A 414 1.79 -20.16 4.90
C SER A 414 2.91 -21.19 4.88
N THR A 415 4.13 -20.81 4.43
CA THR A 415 5.22 -21.78 4.24
C THR A 415 6.46 -21.53 5.10
N SER A 416 6.66 -20.34 5.65
CA SER A 416 7.97 -19.96 6.21
C SER A 416 8.39 -20.76 7.45
N LEU A 417 7.49 -20.96 8.42
CA LEU A 417 7.80 -21.76 9.61
C LEU A 417 7.93 -23.24 9.26
N THR A 418 7.13 -23.75 8.32
CA THR A 418 7.28 -25.13 7.81
C THR A 418 8.66 -25.34 7.17
N ILE A 419 9.15 -24.37 6.37
CA ILE A 419 10.51 -24.42 5.79
C ILE A 419 11.56 -24.43 6.90
N MET A 420 11.45 -23.54 7.89
CA MET A 420 12.37 -23.48 9.02
C MET A 420 12.40 -24.79 9.83
N HIS A 421 11.23 -25.38 10.08
CA HIS A 421 11.13 -26.62 10.83
C HIS A 421 11.67 -27.83 10.05
N THR A 422 11.49 -27.85 8.73
CA THR A 422 11.87 -29.01 7.88
C THR A 422 13.33 -28.97 7.45
N PHE A 423 13.85 -27.79 7.10
CA PHE A 423 15.19 -27.61 6.54
C PHE A 423 16.16 -26.88 7.49
N GLY A 424 15.72 -26.59 8.71
CA GLY A 424 16.48 -25.86 9.72
C GLY A 424 16.25 -24.35 9.66
N ASN A 425 16.36 -23.67 10.81
CA ASN A 425 16.01 -22.26 10.97
C ASN A 425 16.78 -21.31 10.04
N SER A 426 18.03 -21.63 9.70
CA SER A 426 18.86 -20.81 8.80
C SER A 426 18.40 -20.82 7.34
N SER A 427 17.71 -21.88 6.90
CA SER A 427 17.33 -22.10 5.50
C SER A 427 16.50 -20.93 4.93
N ILE A 428 15.52 -20.43 5.69
CA ILE A 428 14.63 -19.37 5.23
C ILE A 428 15.37 -18.05 5.00
N PHE A 429 16.39 -17.75 5.82
CA PHE A 429 17.20 -16.55 5.67
C PHE A 429 18.06 -16.62 4.41
N PHE A 430 18.63 -17.79 4.08
CA PHE A 430 19.35 -17.97 2.83
C PHE A 430 18.43 -17.90 1.60
N ILE A 431 17.22 -18.46 1.68
CA ILE A 431 16.20 -18.33 0.63
C ILE A 431 15.87 -16.85 0.39
N PHE A 432 15.60 -16.08 1.45
CA PHE A 432 15.31 -14.66 1.32
C PHE A 432 16.53 -13.82 0.91
N ALA A 433 17.74 -14.21 1.30
CA ALA A 433 18.95 -13.59 0.77
C ALA A 433 19.04 -13.79 -0.75
N THR A 434 18.86 -15.02 -1.25
CA THR A 434 18.84 -15.28 -2.70
C THR A 434 17.76 -14.45 -3.39
N LEU A 435 16.55 -14.38 -2.83
CA LEU A 435 15.47 -13.57 -3.40
C LEU A 435 15.77 -12.06 -3.36
N CYS A 436 16.45 -11.54 -2.33
CA CYS A 436 16.95 -10.16 -2.27
C CYS A 436 18.04 -9.89 -3.32
N LEU A 437 18.90 -10.88 -3.61
CA LEU A 437 19.88 -10.75 -4.68
C LEU A 437 19.20 -10.72 -6.06
N LEU A 438 18.21 -11.59 -6.29
CA LEU A 438 17.43 -11.59 -7.52
C LEU A 438 16.65 -10.28 -7.68
N SER A 439 16.06 -9.75 -6.60
CA SER A 439 15.36 -8.47 -6.62
C SER A 439 16.31 -7.31 -6.94
N LEU A 440 17.54 -7.33 -6.40
CA LEU A 440 18.59 -6.36 -6.71
C LEU A 440 18.95 -6.38 -8.20
N LEU A 441 19.19 -7.58 -8.76
CA LEU A 441 19.51 -7.76 -10.18
C LEU A 441 18.35 -7.31 -11.07
N PHE A 442 17.11 -7.64 -10.69
CA PHE A 442 15.90 -7.22 -11.38
C PHE A 442 15.75 -5.69 -11.41
N VAL A 443 15.92 -5.03 -10.25
CA VAL A 443 15.85 -3.55 -10.16
C VAL A 443 16.92 -2.90 -11.02
N LYS A 444 18.15 -3.43 -11.01
CA LYS A 444 19.23 -2.91 -11.84
C LYS A 444 18.90 -2.97 -13.33
N THR A 445 18.33 -4.09 -13.78
CA THR A 445 18.14 -4.43 -15.19
C THR A 445 16.85 -3.90 -15.80
N PHE A 446 15.71 -3.99 -15.11
CA PHE A 446 14.39 -3.73 -15.71
C PHE A 446 13.68 -2.49 -15.19
N VAL A 447 13.95 -2.07 -13.96
CA VAL A 447 13.22 -0.96 -13.33
C VAL A 447 13.75 0.40 -13.82
N PRO A 448 12.89 1.30 -14.33
CA PRO A 448 13.29 2.68 -14.65
C PRO A 448 13.34 3.56 -13.41
N GLU A 449 13.96 4.72 -13.56
CA GLU A 449 13.79 5.82 -12.60
C GLU A 449 12.58 6.66 -13.03
N THR A 450 11.67 6.95 -12.10
CA THR A 450 10.42 7.71 -12.35
C THR A 450 10.41 9.08 -11.69
N LYS A 451 11.43 9.38 -10.87
CA LYS A 451 11.56 10.68 -10.20
C LYS A 451 11.49 11.85 -11.19
N ASN A 452 10.60 12.80 -10.91
CA ASN A 452 10.40 14.03 -11.68
C ASN A 452 10.05 13.82 -13.17
N ILE A 453 9.51 12.65 -13.51
CA ILE A 453 9.06 12.34 -14.87
C ILE A 453 7.54 12.35 -14.91
N MET A 454 6.98 13.07 -15.90
CA MET A 454 5.53 13.11 -16.15
C MET A 454 5.04 11.73 -16.59
N LEU A 455 3.85 11.32 -16.13
CA LEU A 455 3.24 10.02 -16.45
C LEU A 455 3.02 9.86 -17.96
N GLU A 456 2.66 10.97 -18.61
CA GLU A 456 2.43 11.07 -20.05
C GLU A 456 3.71 10.78 -20.84
N LYS A 457 4.88 11.19 -20.32
CA LYS A 457 6.18 10.88 -20.93
C LYS A 457 6.49 9.38 -20.83
N ILE A 458 6.26 8.77 -19.67
CA ILE A 458 6.46 7.32 -19.47
C ILE A 458 5.57 6.54 -20.45
N GLU A 459 4.33 6.98 -20.61
CA GLU A 459 3.39 6.36 -21.55
C GLU A 459 3.82 6.54 -23.02
N ALA A 460 4.30 7.72 -23.40
CA ALA A 460 4.82 7.98 -24.74
C ALA A 460 6.05 7.12 -25.06
N ASP A 461 7.02 7.05 -24.14
CA ASP A 461 8.23 6.24 -24.27
C ASP A 461 7.88 4.74 -24.41
N LEU A 462 6.89 4.28 -23.64
CA LEU A 462 6.39 2.92 -23.70
C LEU A 462 5.71 2.60 -25.05
N LYS A 463 4.89 3.53 -25.56
CA LYS A 463 4.27 3.43 -26.89
C LYS A 463 5.31 3.45 -28.02
N ALA A 464 6.40 4.20 -27.83
CA ALA A 464 7.54 4.25 -28.74
C ALA A 464 8.44 3.00 -28.66
N GLY A 465 8.17 2.06 -27.75
CA GLY A 465 8.92 0.81 -27.62
C GLY A 465 10.27 0.96 -26.93
N ILE A 466 10.50 2.05 -26.19
CA ILE A 466 11.72 2.27 -25.42
C ILE A 466 11.87 1.17 -24.36
N PRO A 467 13.09 0.64 -24.14
CA PRO A 467 13.35 -0.36 -23.10
C PRO A 467 12.86 0.10 -21.72
N LEU A 468 12.28 -0.83 -20.95
CA LEU A 468 11.64 -0.52 -19.66
C LEU A 468 12.54 0.21 -18.67
N ASN A 469 13.85 -0.08 -18.67
CA ASN A 469 14.82 0.53 -17.75
C ASN A 469 15.29 1.93 -18.16
N GLN A 470 14.94 2.37 -19.38
CA GLN A 470 15.29 3.66 -19.97
C GLN A 470 14.09 4.60 -20.10
N LEU A 471 12.90 4.17 -19.63
CA LEU A 471 11.72 5.03 -19.64
C LEU A 471 12.00 6.34 -18.91
N GLY A 472 11.62 7.45 -19.54
CA GLY A 472 11.86 8.82 -19.08
C GLY A 472 13.26 9.36 -19.38
N GLN A 473 14.22 8.54 -19.82
CA GLN A 473 15.63 8.90 -19.99
C GLN A 473 16.02 9.34 -21.42
N GLY A 474 15.06 9.44 -22.34
CA GLY A 474 15.27 10.01 -23.68
C GLY A 474 15.40 11.54 -23.67
N SER A 475 16.33 12.05 -24.50
CA SER A 475 16.73 13.46 -24.59
C SER A 475 15.55 14.41 -24.77
N SER A 476 15.67 15.57 -24.15
CA SER A 476 14.78 16.74 -24.20
C SER A 476 14.54 17.32 -25.62
N SER A 477 14.99 16.64 -26.68
CA SER A 477 14.93 17.08 -28.07
C SER A 477 13.69 16.58 -28.83
N THR A 478 13.14 15.41 -28.50
CA THR A 478 11.99 14.84 -29.24
C THR A 478 10.64 15.40 -28.75
N TYR A 479 10.55 15.78 -27.47
CA TYR A 479 9.33 16.38 -26.92
C TYR A 479 9.05 17.77 -27.51
N ASN A 480 10.10 18.56 -27.73
CA ASN A 480 9.99 19.88 -28.36
C ASN A 480 9.63 19.83 -29.86
N GLN A 481 9.87 18.71 -30.54
CA GLN A 481 9.43 18.54 -31.93
C GLN A 481 7.93 18.24 -32.03
N HIS A 482 7.37 17.42 -31.13
CA HIS A 482 5.93 17.14 -31.15
C HIS A 482 5.06 18.32 -30.66
N THR A 483 5.50 19.11 -29.68
CA THR A 483 4.79 20.34 -29.29
C THR A 483 4.86 21.42 -30.37
N ASN A 484 5.98 21.55 -31.09
CA ASN A 484 6.09 22.49 -32.21
C ASN A 484 5.27 22.07 -33.44
N VAL A 485 5.08 20.77 -33.69
CA VAL A 485 4.23 20.28 -34.79
C VAL A 485 2.73 20.48 -34.49
N LEU A 486 2.32 20.35 -33.22
CA LEU A 486 0.94 20.65 -32.82
C LEU A 486 0.64 22.16 -32.86
N GLN A 487 1.59 23.01 -32.45
CA GLN A 487 1.44 24.48 -32.53
C GLN A 487 1.55 25.06 -33.94
N SER A 488 2.27 24.41 -34.87
CA SER A 488 2.37 24.89 -36.25
C SER A 488 1.13 24.56 -37.09
N SER A 489 0.32 23.58 -36.68
CA SER A 489 -0.93 23.20 -37.35
C SER A 489 -2.13 24.12 -37.07
N THR A 490 -1.99 25.08 -36.14
CA THR A 490 -3.06 26.00 -35.70
C THR A 490 -2.84 27.47 -36.07
N LYS A 491 -1.93 27.78 -37.02
CA LYS A 491 -1.83 29.15 -37.55
C LYS A 491 -2.83 29.35 -38.71
N PRO A 492 -3.75 30.33 -38.64
CA PRO A 492 -4.58 30.69 -39.78
C PRO A 492 -3.68 31.29 -40.87
N THR A 493 -3.80 30.76 -42.08
CA THR A 493 -3.15 31.29 -43.28
C THR A 493 -3.77 32.65 -43.63
N THR A 494 -3.17 33.75 -43.17
CA THR A 494 -3.50 35.08 -43.68
C THR A 494 -2.89 35.24 -45.07
N THR A 495 -3.71 35.05 -46.11
CA THR A 495 -3.39 35.45 -47.48
C THR A 495 -3.40 36.97 -47.58
N ASN A 496 -2.21 37.57 -47.68
CA ASN A 496 -2.04 38.95 -48.14
C ASN A 496 -2.27 38.99 -49.66
N SER A 497 -3.35 39.61 -50.10
CA SER A 497 -3.51 40.09 -51.48
C SER A 497 -3.22 41.59 -51.53
N THR A 498 -2.05 41.94 -52.06
CA THR A 498 -1.75 43.30 -52.53
C THR A 498 -1.75 43.33 -54.06
N ASN A 499 -2.41 44.36 -54.59
CA ASN A 499 -2.29 45.00 -55.90
C ASN A 499 -2.99 44.37 -57.11
N THR A 500 -4.12 44.97 -57.52
CA THR A 500 -4.16 45.93 -58.65
C THR A 500 -5.43 46.76 -58.62
#